data_AF-A0AAN9D1A1-F1
#
_entry.id   AF-A0AAN9D1A1-F1
#
_cell.length_a   1.000
_cell.length_b   1.000
_cell.length_c   1.000
_cell.angle_alpha   90.00
_cell.angle_beta   90.00
_cell.angle_gamma   90.00
#
_symmetry.space_group_name_H-M   'P 1'
#
loop_
_entity.id
_entity.type
_entity.pdbx_description
1 polymer ?
#
loop_
_entity_poly.entity_id
_entity_poly.type
_entity_poly.pdbx_seq_one_letter_code
_entity_poly.pdbx_strand_id
1 'polypeptide(L)'
;MESVVARRETIAVRSEAQARSDHKQPTHSDYHNTLQSLRRKILQTKKQAEECDGVIAQLEQRQGSMTSSLRDKHVHLRDLQNTRGVLTQDLSALQEAKERNMSRLPVLQGRAKHLQAVKEGQYTPVTSGDMALELATQKHDERLKMVSSIIQNLAEEYPQHHSALHRINLTLAERLYNGLQGRQ
;
A
#
# COMPACT_ATOMS: atom_id res chain seq x y z
N MET A 1 -1.40 -82.71 27.66
CA MET A 1 -1.60 -81.26 27.48
C MET A 1 -2.02 -80.60 28.79
N GLU A 2 -2.87 -81.24 29.59
CA GLU A 2 -3.38 -80.73 30.88
C GLU A 2 -2.31 -80.51 31.96
N SER A 3 -1.29 -81.36 32.07
CA SER A 3 -0.24 -81.19 33.12
C SER A 3 0.64 -79.95 32.92
N VAL A 4 0.82 -79.50 31.68
CA VAL A 4 1.59 -78.29 31.35
C VAL A 4 0.77 -77.03 31.68
N VAL A 5 -0.55 -77.09 31.47
CA VAL A 5 -1.48 -76.02 31.83
C VAL A 5 -1.57 -75.90 33.35
N ALA A 6 -1.77 -77.01 34.06
CA ALA A 6 -1.80 -77.03 35.53
C ALA A 6 -0.50 -76.49 36.16
N ARG A 7 0.66 -76.82 35.58
CA ARG A 7 1.95 -76.30 36.05
C ARG A 7 2.08 -74.79 35.82
N ARG A 8 1.62 -74.27 34.68
CA ARG A 8 1.63 -72.82 34.38
C ARG A 8 0.68 -72.06 35.31
N GLU A 9 -0.52 -72.58 35.54
CA GLU A 9 -1.48 -71.99 36.46
C GLU A 9 -0.95 -71.98 37.90
N THR A 10 -0.31 -73.08 38.33
CA THR A 10 0.33 -73.13 39.66
C THR A 10 1.46 -72.10 39.80
N ILE A 11 2.26 -71.89 38.74
CA ILE A 11 3.31 -70.87 38.73
C ILE A 11 2.70 -69.46 38.77
N ALA A 12 1.65 -69.20 37.97
CA ALA A 12 0.98 -67.92 37.94
C ALA A 12 0.33 -67.58 39.29
N VAL A 13 -0.39 -68.53 39.90
CA VAL A 13 -0.98 -68.37 41.23
C VAL A 13 0.09 -68.14 42.29
N ARG A 14 1.23 -68.85 42.22
CA ARG A 14 2.33 -68.65 43.16
C ARG A 14 3.01 -67.29 42.98
N SER A 15 3.20 -66.83 41.74
CA SER A 15 3.76 -65.51 41.46
C SER A 15 2.82 -64.40 41.90
N GLU A 16 1.51 -64.58 41.73
CA GLU A 16 0.51 -63.59 42.13
C GLU A 16 0.34 -63.56 43.66
N ALA A 17 0.41 -64.72 44.33
CA ALA A 17 0.46 -64.81 45.78
C ALA A 17 1.74 -64.17 46.36
N GLN A 18 2.90 -64.36 45.72
CA GLN A 18 4.16 -63.72 46.11
C GLN A 18 4.09 -62.19 45.93
N ALA A 19 3.57 -61.71 44.79
CA ALA A 19 3.40 -60.28 44.55
C ALA A 19 2.48 -59.61 45.58
N ARG A 20 1.41 -60.31 46.02
CA ARG A 20 0.53 -59.84 47.09
C ARG A 20 1.19 -59.87 48.47
N SER A 21 2.09 -60.82 48.73
CA SER A 21 2.86 -60.89 49.98
C SER A 21 4.09 -59.95 50.03
N ASP A 22 4.57 -59.48 48.88
CA ASP A 22 5.69 -58.53 48.76
C ASP A 22 5.26 -57.07 49.01
N HIS A 23 3.96 -56.80 49.21
CA HIS A 23 3.49 -55.55 49.78
C HIS A 23 3.81 -55.47 51.28
N LYS A 24 5.08 -55.19 51.59
CA LYS A 24 5.51 -54.75 52.92
C LYS A 24 4.72 -53.48 53.26
N GLN A 25 4.04 -53.47 54.41
CA GLN A 25 3.37 -52.26 54.87
C GLN A 25 4.41 -51.14 54.99
N PRO A 26 4.12 -49.93 54.48
CA PRO A 26 5.10 -48.85 54.46
C PRO A 26 5.54 -48.55 55.88
N THR A 27 6.85 -48.51 56.08
CA THR A 27 7.44 -48.28 57.39
C THR A 27 7.35 -46.79 57.72
N HIS A 28 7.37 -46.41 59.00
CA HIS A 28 7.38 -45.00 59.42
C HIS A 28 8.49 -44.19 58.73
N SER A 29 9.66 -44.80 58.48
CA SER A 29 10.76 -44.20 57.72
C SER A 29 10.39 -43.89 56.25
N ASP A 30 9.58 -44.73 55.61
CA ASP A 30 9.16 -44.55 54.22
C ASP A 30 8.19 -43.37 54.11
N TYR A 31 7.27 -43.23 55.07
CA TYR A 31 6.41 -42.04 55.19
C TYR A 31 7.21 -40.77 55.48
N HIS A 32 8.23 -40.85 56.33
CA HIS A 32 9.09 -39.71 56.61
C HIS A 32 9.89 -39.26 55.37
N ASN A 33 10.49 -40.22 54.64
CA ASN A 33 11.25 -39.95 53.43
C ASN A 33 10.38 -39.40 52.30
N THR A 34 9.18 -39.97 52.11
CA THR A 34 8.21 -39.46 51.13
C THR A 34 7.77 -38.04 51.47
N LEU A 35 7.44 -37.75 52.74
CA LEU A 35 7.09 -36.40 53.19
C LEU A 35 8.23 -35.40 52.93
N GLN A 36 9.48 -35.77 53.23
CA GLN A 36 10.63 -34.92 52.97
C GLN A 36 10.84 -34.68 51.47
N SER A 37 10.66 -35.71 50.64
CA SER A 37 10.75 -35.58 49.19
C SER A 37 9.66 -34.66 48.62
N LEU A 38 8.43 -34.76 49.12
CA LEU A 38 7.32 -33.91 48.72
C LEU A 38 7.57 -32.45 49.11
N ARG A 39 8.08 -32.20 50.33
CA ARG A 39 8.47 -30.85 50.76
C ARG A 39 9.53 -30.23 49.83
N ARG A 40 10.56 -31.00 49.45
CA ARG A 40 11.58 -30.54 48.49
C ARG A 40 10.97 -30.24 47.11
N LYS A 41 10.10 -31.12 46.60
CA LYS A 41 9.40 -30.92 45.33
C LYS A 41 8.54 -29.66 45.36
N ILE A 42 7.75 -29.45 46.42
CA ILE A 42 6.93 -28.25 46.59
C ILE A 42 7.81 -27.00 46.56
N LEU A 43 8.93 -26.99 47.28
CA LEU A 43 9.85 -25.84 47.28
C LEU A 43 10.45 -25.59 45.89
N GLN A 44 10.87 -26.65 45.20
CA GLN A 44 11.42 -26.55 43.85
C GLN A 44 10.38 -26.03 42.85
N THR A 45 9.16 -26.54 42.89
CA THR A 45 8.07 -26.08 42.02
C THR A 45 7.71 -24.63 42.32
N LYS A 46 7.71 -24.20 43.59
CA LYS A 46 7.53 -22.78 43.94
C LYS A 46 8.60 -21.89 43.33
N LYS A 47 9.87 -22.28 43.46
CA LYS A 47 10.98 -21.54 42.85
C LYS A 47 10.84 -21.45 41.33
N GLN A 48 10.47 -22.55 40.67
CA GLN A 48 10.22 -22.56 39.23
C GLN A 48 9.05 -21.66 38.84
N ALA A 49 7.98 -21.61 39.65
CA ALA A 49 6.86 -20.71 39.42
C ALA A 49 7.30 -19.24 39.52
N GLU A 50 8.08 -18.87 40.54
CA GLU A 50 8.64 -17.53 40.70
C GLU A 50 9.57 -17.14 39.53
N GLU A 51 10.39 -18.08 39.05
CA GLU A 51 11.23 -17.89 37.86
C GLU A 51 10.36 -17.65 36.60
N CYS A 52 9.28 -18.42 36.42
CA CYS A 52 8.32 -18.22 35.34
C CYS A 52 7.62 -16.86 35.42
N ASP A 53 7.17 -16.44 36.60
CA ASP A 53 6.53 -15.14 36.81
C ASP A 53 7.48 -13.98 36.44
N GLY A 54 8.77 -14.12 36.80
CA GLY A 54 9.81 -13.17 36.40
C GLY A 54 10.01 -13.09 34.88
N VAL A 55 9.94 -14.22 34.17
CA VAL A 55 10.01 -14.24 32.70
C VAL A 55 8.76 -13.62 32.08
N ILE A 56 7.57 -13.92 32.62
CA ILE A 56 6.31 -13.34 32.15
C ILE A 56 6.35 -11.81 32.25
N ALA A 57 6.75 -11.26 33.41
CA ALA A 57 6.85 -9.82 33.61
C ALA A 57 7.83 -9.15 32.62
N GLN A 58 8.97 -9.78 32.34
CA GLN A 58 9.93 -9.27 31.35
C GLN A 58 9.35 -9.29 29.92
N LEU A 59 8.61 -10.34 29.56
CA LEU A 59 7.96 -10.44 28.27
C LEU A 59 6.85 -9.40 28.10
N GLU A 60 6.04 -9.17 29.13
CA GLU A 60 5.00 -8.13 29.14
C GLU A 60 5.61 -6.73 28.98
N GLN A 61 6.70 -6.44 29.70
CA GLN A 61 7.41 -5.17 29.56
C GLN A 61 7.94 -4.97 28.14
N ARG A 62 8.59 -6.00 27.57
CA ARG A 62 9.11 -5.97 26.20
C ARG A 62 7.98 -5.78 25.18
N GLN A 63 6.89 -6.54 25.34
CA GLN A 63 5.70 -6.41 24.50
C GLN A 63 5.15 -4.98 24.55
N GLY A 64 4.97 -4.40 25.74
CA GLY A 64 4.50 -3.03 25.90
C GLY A 64 5.40 -2.01 25.18
N SER A 65 6.72 -2.12 25.36
CA SER A 65 7.68 -1.24 24.70
C SER A 65 7.65 -1.37 23.17
N MET A 66 7.54 -2.60 22.66
CA MET A 66 7.46 -2.89 21.23
C MET A 66 6.15 -2.39 20.62
N THR A 67 5.02 -2.56 21.31
CA THR A 67 3.72 -2.04 20.89
C THR A 67 3.72 -0.52 20.84
N SER A 68 4.32 0.16 21.81
CA SER A 68 4.46 1.63 21.76
C SER A 68 5.29 2.06 20.56
N SER A 69 6.48 1.47 20.37
CA SER A 69 7.35 1.80 19.25
C SER A 69 6.69 1.54 17.89
N LEU A 70 5.93 0.45 17.75
CA LEU A 70 5.16 0.15 16.55
C LEU A 70 4.07 1.20 16.29
N ARG A 71 3.38 1.64 17.34
CA ARG A 71 2.37 2.71 17.23
C ARG A 71 3.00 4.01 16.75
N ASP A 72 4.12 4.41 17.34
CA ASP A 72 4.83 5.64 16.96
C ASP A 72 5.29 5.59 15.50
N LYS A 73 5.87 4.46 15.08
CA LYS A 73 6.25 4.24 13.67
C LYS A 73 5.05 4.28 12.73
N HIS A 74 3.90 3.74 13.15
CA HIS A 74 2.70 3.77 12.34
C HIS A 74 2.16 5.20 12.17
N VAL A 75 2.17 6.02 13.23
CA VAL A 75 1.78 7.44 13.14
C VAL A 75 2.73 8.17 12.19
N HIS A 76 4.04 8.00 12.37
CA HIS A 76 5.05 8.62 11.51
C HIS A 76 4.89 8.24 10.03
N LEU A 77 4.63 6.96 9.74
CA LEU A 77 4.36 6.51 8.37
C LEU A 77 3.12 7.15 7.77
N ARG A 78 2.07 7.34 8.56
CA ARG A 78 0.84 8.01 8.11
C ARG A 78 1.13 9.48 7.75
N ASP A 79 1.90 10.17 8.56
CA ASP A 79 2.27 11.57 8.30
C ASP A 79 3.11 11.70 7.03
N LEU A 80 4.07 10.79 6.82
CA LEU A 80 4.84 10.72 5.59
C LEU A 80 3.97 10.42 4.36
N GLN A 81 3.00 9.53 4.48
CA GLN A 81 2.05 9.22 3.39
C GLN A 81 1.18 10.43 3.02
N ASN A 82 0.70 11.17 4.02
CA ASN A 82 -0.07 12.39 3.82
C ASN A 82 0.79 13.46 3.12
N THR A 83 2.00 13.69 3.61
CA THR A 83 2.94 14.65 3.04
C THR A 83 3.29 14.30 1.59
N ARG A 84 3.56 13.02 1.31
CA ARG A 84 3.77 12.52 -0.06
C ARG A 84 2.56 12.80 -0.94
N GLY A 85 1.35 12.59 -0.43
CA GLY A 85 0.10 12.88 -1.16
C GLY A 85 0.00 14.33 -1.60
N VAL A 86 0.22 15.27 -0.67
CA VAL A 86 0.24 16.72 -0.95
C VAL A 86 1.31 17.07 -2.00
N LEU A 87 2.55 16.63 -1.79
CA LEU A 87 3.66 16.91 -2.73
C LEU A 87 3.40 16.35 -4.13
N THR A 88 2.72 15.20 -4.23
CA THR A 88 2.37 14.61 -5.53
C THR A 88 1.33 15.47 -6.27
N GLN A 89 0.35 16.00 -5.55
CA GLN A 89 -0.65 16.92 -6.11
C GLN A 89 0.01 18.23 -6.56
N ASP A 90 0.87 18.81 -5.74
CA ASP A 90 1.60 20.04 -6.06
C ASP A 90 2.50 19.86 -7.30
N LEU A 91 3.21 18.73 -7.39
CA LEU A 91 4.02 18.40 -8.56
C LEU A 91 3.17 18.29 -9.84
N SER A 92 2.00 17.67 -9.76
CA SER A 92 1.08 17.57 -10.89
C SER A 92 0.59 18.95 -11.33
N ALA A 93 0.17 19.79 -10.38
CA ALA A 93 -0.29 21.15 -10.66
C ALA A 93 0.82 22.02 -11.29
N LEU A 94 2.04 21.92 -10.78
CA LEU A 94 3.19 22.65 -11.29
C LEU A 94 3.58 22.19 -12.70
N GLN A 95 3.53 20.87 -12.95
CA GLN A 95 3.79 20.30 -14.26
C GLN A 95 2.76 20.77 -15.30
N GLU A 96 1.48 20.78 -14.94
CA GLU A 96 0.43 21.32 -15.81
C GLU A 96 0.62 22.82 -16.08
N ALA A 97 0.95 23.62 -15.06
CA ALA A 97 1.22 25.03 -15.23
C ALA A 97 2.43 25.27 -16.17
N LYS A 98 3.49 24.47 -16.02
CA LYS A 98 4.65 24.50 -16.91
C LYS A 98 4.27 24.17 -18.36
N GLU A 99 3.51 23.10 -18.59
CA GLU A 99 3.05 22.68 -19.92
C GLU A 99 2.17 23.77 -20.57
N ARG A 100 1.23 24.36 -19.81
CA ARG A 100 0.41 25.50 -20.27
C ARG A 100 1.28 26.70 -20.65
N ASN A 101 2.26 27.06 -19.83
CA ASN A 101 3.16 28.18 -20.12
C ASN A 101 4.05 27.94 -21.34
N MET A 102 4.61 26.73 -21.47
CA MET A 102 5.46 26.34 -22.60
C MET A 102 4.72 26.38 -23.93
N SER A 103 3.42 26.07 -23.95
CA SER A 103 2.60 26.17 -25.16
C SER A 103 2.08 27.58 -25.44
N ARG A 104 1.80 28.38 -24.40
CA ARG A 104 1.22 29.72 -24.54
C ARG A 104 2.25 30.83 -24.83
N LEU A 105 3.43 30.78 -24.23
CA LEU A 105 4.45 31.82 -24.39
C LEU A 105 4.90 32.03 -25.84
N PRO A 106 5.21 30.97 -26.63
CA PRO A 106 5.60 31.16 -28.03
C PRO A 106 4.50 31.80 -28.88
N VAL A 107 3.24 31.47 -28.60
CA VAL A 107 2.07 32.06 -29.30
C VAL A 107 1.97 33.55 -29.00
N LEU A 108 2.12 33.95 -27.74
CA LEU A 108 2.09 35.36 -27.35
C LEU A 108 3.28 36.14 -27.91
N GLN A 109 4.48 35.54 -27.91
CA GLN A 109 5.68 36.13 -28.52
C GLN A 109 5.50 36.31 -30.03
N GLY A 110 4.95 35.32 -30.72
CA GLY A 110 4.62 35.41 -32.14
C GLY A 110 3.63 36.54 -32.42
N ARG A 111 2.55 36.63 -31.65
CA ARG A 111 1.57 37.71 -31.75
C ARG A 111 2.21 39.08 -31.52
N ALA A 112 3.07 39.22 -30.51
CA ALA A 112 3.78 40.47 -30.24
C ALA A 112 4.67 40.88 -31.42
N LYS A 113 5.39 39.94 -32.03
CA LYS A 113 6.20 40.19 -33.23
C LYS A 113 5.35 40.66 -34.42
N HIS A 114 4.21 40.01 -34.66
CA HIS A 114 3.31 40.43 -35.73
C HIS A 114 2.73 41.83 -35.49
N LEU A 115 2.30 42.13 -34.27
CA LEU A 115 1.80 43.47 -33.91
C LEU A 115 2.88 44.55 -34.09
N GLN A 116 4.13 44.24 -33.73
CA GLN A 116 5.27 45.14 -33.96
C GLN A 116 5.50 45.39 -35.45
N ALA A 117 5.50 44.34 -36.27
CA ALA A 117 5.64 44.47 -37.73
C ALA A 117 4.51 45.32 -38.35
N VAL A 118 3.28 45.20 -37.84
CA VAL A 118 2.15 46.05 -38.27
C VAL A 118 2.42 47.51 -37.94
N LYS A 119 2.89 47.79 -36.71
CA LYS A 119 3.25 49.15 -36.29
C LYS A 119 4.37 49.75 -37.14
N GLU A 120 5.32 48.93 -37.57
CA GLU A 120 6.46 49.34 -38.40
C GLU A 120 6.15 49.36 -39.91
N GLY A 121 4.95 48.97 -40.33
CA GLY A 121 4.56 48.88 -41.75
C GLY A 121 5.22 47.73 -42.53
N GLN A 122 5.86 46.79 -41.83
CA GLN A 122 6.59 45.65 -42.41
C GLN A 122 5.75 44.36 -42.43
N TYR A 123 4.48 44.43 -42.01
CA TYR A 123 3.62 43.26 -41.94
C TYR A 123 3.07 42.86 -43.31
N THR A 124 3.38 41.65 -43.74
CA THR A 124 2.77 41.04 -44.93
C THR A 124 1.58 40.16 -44.50
N PRO A 125 0.35 40.47 -44.96
CA PRO A 125 -0.82 39.67 -44.63
C PRO A 125 -0.71 38.26 -45.22
N VAL A 126 -1.18 37.27 -44.45
CA VAL A 126 -1.12 35.84 -44.81
C VAL A 126 -2.11 35.50 -45.93
N THR A 127 -3.22 36.23 -46.02
CA THR A 127 -4.25 36.06 -47.05
C THR A 127 -4.61 37.42 -47.65
N SER A 128 -4.65 37.49 -48.97
CA SER A 128 -5.05 38.70 -49.70
C SER A 128 -6.57 38.76 -49.81
N GLY A 129 -7.23 39.41 -48.85
CA GLY A 129 -8.66 39.71 -48.87
C GLY A 129 -9.54 38.83 -47.97
N ASP A 130 -10.71 39.35 -47.62
CA ASP A 130 -11.61 38.79 -46.60
C ASP A 130 -12.15 37.40 -46.99
N MET A 131 -12.51 37.21 -48.25
CA MET A 131 -13.00 35.90 -48.76
C MET A 131 -11.94 34.79 -48.65
N ALA A 132 -10.67 35.12 -48.91
CA ALA A 132 -9.57 34.16 -48.80
C ALA A 132 -9.26 33.82 -47.33
N LEU A 133 -9.42 34.81 -46.44
CA LEU A 133 -9.29 34.63 -45.00
C LEU A 133 -10.41 33.71 -44.46
N GLU A 134 -11.66 33.97 -44.82
CA GLU A 134 -12.80 33.15 -44.40
C GLU A 134 -12.63 31.70 -44.83
N LEU A 135 -12.31 31.45 -46.10
CA LEU A 135 -12.08 30.10 -46.62
C LEU A 135 -10.93 29.38 -45.89
N ALA A 136 -9.83 30.10 -45.61
CA ALA A 136 -8.71 29.56 -44.87
C ALA A 136 -9.10 29.22 -43.42
N THR A 137 -9.82 30.11 -42.73
CA THR A 137 -10.29 29.86 -41.35
C THR A 137 -11.25 28.69 -41.28
N GLN A 138 -12.19 28.57 -42.23
CA GLN A 138 -13.11 27.43 -42.31
C GLN A 138 -12.35 26.11 -42.49
N LYS A 139 -11.37 26.06 -43.40
CA LYS A 139 -10.53 24.87 -43.61
C LYS A 139 -9.76 24.48 -42.34
N HIS A 140 -9.28 25.47 -41.57
CA HIS A 140 -8.62 25.22 -40.28
C HIS A 140 -9.61 24.70 -39.22
N ASP A 141 -10.82 25.25 -39.13
CA ASP A 141 -11.87 24.80 -38.22
C ASP A 141 -12.29 23.35 -38.53
N GLU A 142 -12.50 23.02 -39.79
CA GLU A 142 -12.83 21.65 -40.24
C GLU A 142 -11.74 20.66 -39.87
N ARG A 143 -10.46 21.04 -40.08
CA ARG A 143 -9.32 20.20 -39.72
C ARG A 143 -9.20 20.02 -38.20
N LEU A 144 -9.46 21.07 -37.41
CA LEU A 144 -9.47 20.96 -35.94
C LEU A 144 -10.58 20.04 -35.45
N LYS A 145 -11.79 20.13 -36.03
CA LYS A 145 -12.91 19.22 -35.73
C LYS A 145 -12.55 17.76 -36.05
N MET A 146 -11.93 17.52 -37.20
CA MET A 146 -11.45 16.18 -37.58
C MET A 146 -10.44 15.63 -36.56
N VAL A 147 -9.43 16.41 -36.19
CA VAL A 147 -8.42 16.01 -35.20
C VAL A 147 -9.06 15.75 -33.82
N SER A 148 -10.01 16.59 -33.41
CA SER A 148 -10.76 16.40 -32.16
C SER A 148 -11.54 15.08 -32.16
N SER A 149 -12.19 14.74 -33.28
CA SER A 149 -12.92 13.47 -33.41
C SER A 149 -11.97 12.26 -33.37
N ILE A 150 -10.80 12.33 -34.02
CA ILE A 150 -9.79 11.26 -33.96
C ILE A 150 -9.32 11.04 -32.51
N ILE A 151 -9.08 12.12 -31.76
CA ILE A 151 -8.61 12.01 -30.37
C ILE A 151 -9.69 11.47 -29.45
N GLN A 152 -10.97 11.82 -29.68
CA GLN A 152 -12.09 11.22 -28.96
C GLN A 152 -12.18 9.72 -29.21
N ASN A 153 -12.10 9.29 -30.48
CA ASN A 153 -12.11 7.87 -30.84
C ASN A 153 -10.92 7.12 -30.22
N LEU A 154 -9.71 7.69 -30.27
CA LEU A 154 -8.52 7.12 -29.63
C LEU A 154 -8.66 7.03 -28.11
N ALA A 155 -9.39 7.96 -27.49
CA ALA A 155 -9.63 7.93 -26.04
C ALA A 155 -10.62 6.83 -25.64
N GLU A 156 -11.53 6.44 -26.52
CA GLU A 156 -12.43 5.29 -26.37
C GLU A 156 -11.70 3.96 -26.64
N GLU A 157 -10.87 3.90 -27.69
CA GLU A 157 -10.11 2.70 -28.10
C GLU A 157 -8.96 2.37 -27.14
N TYR A 158 -8.32 3.37 -26.53
CA TYR A 158 -7.15 3.19 -25.67
C TYR A 158 -7.30 3.85 -24.29
N PRO A 159 -8.06 3.24 -23.36
CA PRO A 159 -8.28 3.78 -22.01
C PRO A 159 -6.98 4.00 -21.21
N GLN A 160 -5.96 3.21 -21.49
CA GLN A 160 -4.63 3.31 -20.88
C GLN A 160 -3.90 4.64 -21.16
N HIS A 161 -4.30 5.37 -22.20
CA HIS A 161 -3.72 6.67 -22.56
C HIS A 161 -4.68 7.84 -22.28
N HIS A 162 -5.78 7.60 -21.57
CA HIS A 162 -6.83 8.59 -21.36
C HIS A 162 -6.31 9.87 -20.70
N SER A 163 -5.37 9.78 -19.75
CA SER A 163 -4.79 10.95 -19.09
C SER A 163 -3.99 11.85 -20.03
N ALA A 164 -3.26 11.27 -20.99
CA ALA A 164 -2.50 12.02 -21.99
C ALA A 164 -3.44 12.63 -23.05
N LEU A 165 -4.42 11.85 -23.53
CA LEU A 165 -5.39 12.29 -24.53
C LEU A 165 -6.35 13.36 -23.98
N HIS A 166 -6.73 13.27 -22.71
CA HIS A 166 -7.57 14.26 -22.02
C HIS A 166 -6.90 15.64 -21.98
N ARG A 167 -5.58 15.69 -21.75
CA ARG A 167 -4.81 16.95 -21.78
C ARG A 167 -4.83 17.59 -23.16
N ILE A 168 -4.65 16.78 -24.21
CA ILE A 168 -4.70 17.27 -25.60
C ILE A 168 -6.12 17.78 -25.93
N ASN A 169 -7.16 17.05 -25.52
CA ASN A 169 -8.55 17.48 -25.68
C ASN A 169 -8.85 18.82 -25.00
N LEU A 170 -8.38 19.05 -23.78
CA LEU A 170 -8.53 20.34 -23.09
C LEU A 170 -7.88 21.48 -23.88
N THR A 171 -6.67 21.29 -24.39
CA THR A 171 -5.99 22.32 -25.20
C THR A 171 -6.67 22.59 -26.53
N LEU A 172 -7.23 21.56 -27.18
CA LEU A 172 -8.01 21.73 -28.41
C LEU A 172 -9.34 22.45 -28.14
N ALA A 173 -10.02 22.11 -27.05
CA ALA A 173 -11.23 22.79 -26.63
C ALA A 173 -10.96 24.27 -26.37
N GLU A 174 -9.92 24.63 -25.62
CA GLU A 174 -9.53 26.03 -25.40
C GLU A 174 -9.30 26.79 -26.71
N ARG A 175 -8.67 26.17 -27.72
CA ARG A 175 -8.45 26.82 -29.02
C ARG A 175 -9.74 26.96 -29.84
N LEU A 176 -10.63 25.97 -29.79
CA LEU A 176 -11.95 26.04 -30.42
C LEU A 176 -12.84 27.12 -29.78
N TYR A 177 -12.82 27.25 -28.45
CA TYR A 177 -13.57 28.29 -27.72
C TYR A 177 -12.99 29.70 -27.93
N ASN A 178 -11.67 29.86 -27.90
CA ASN A 178 -11.03 31.17 -28.13
C ASN A 178 -11.17 31.65 -29.59
N GLY A 179 -11.25 30.73 -30.57
CA GLY A 179 -11.54 31.07 -31.96
C GLY A 179 -12.96 31.61 -32.21
N LEU A 180 -13.90 31.35 -31.28
CA LEU A 180 -15.27 31.88 -31.31
C LEU A 180 -15.38 33.24 -30.63
N GLN A 181 -14.63 33.49 -29.54
CA GLN A 181 -14.64 34.79 -28.84
C GLN A 181 -13.91 35.91 -29.59
N GLY A 182 -13.01 35.59 -30.53
CA GLY A 182 -12.41 36.60 -31.42
C GLY A 182 -13.32 37.10 -32.55
N ARG A 183 -14.58 36.64 -32.61
CA ARG A 183 -15.59 37.03 -33.62
C ARG A 183 -16.64 38.04 -33.11
N GLN A 184 -16.45 38.62 -31.92
CA GLN A 184 -17.32 39.68 -31.37
C GLN A 184 -16.58 41.01 -31.25
#